data_AF-A0A3C0Y8E6-F1
#
_entry.id   AF-A0A3C0Y8E6-F1
#
_cell.length_a   1.000
_cell.length_b   1.000
_cell.length_c   1.000
_cell.angle_alpha   90.00
_cell.angle_beta   90.00
_cell.angle_gamma   90.00
#
_symmetry.space_group_name_H-M   'P 1'
#
loop_
_entity.id
_entity.type
_entity.pdbx_description
1 polymer ?
#
loop_
_entity_poly.entity_id
_entity_poly.type
_entity_poly.pdbx_seq_one_letter_code
_entity_poly.pdbx_strand_id
1 'polypeptide(L)' 'MSKLAHSMSSQYLSIAQDLARGKRSEIHFLNGLIVKRGEAPGIATLTNRVLWVLVKLMEGSGHRAAV' A
#
# COMPACT_ATOMS: atom_id res chain seq x y z
N MET A 1 9.70 -8.60 -20.65
CA MET A 1 8.57 -8.67 -19.69
C MET A 1 8.13 -10.09 -19.33
N SER A 2 7.98 -11.03 -20.28
CA SER A 2 7.38 -12.36 -20.03
C SER A 2 8.09 -13.22 -18.99
N LYS A 3 9.43 -13.21 -18.95
CA LYS A 3 10.24 -14.02 -18.02
C LYS A 3 10.12 -13.55 -16.55
N LEU A 4 10.00 -12.23 -16.32
CA LEU A 4 9.80 -11.65 -14.99
C LEU A 4 8.40 -11.96 -14.46
N ALA A 5 7.36 -11.79 -15.29
CA ALA A 5 5.99 -12.11 -14.91
C ALA A 5 5.83 -13.59 -14.52
N HIS A 6 6.49 -14.51 -15.23
CA HIS A 6 6.50 -15.93 -14.89
C HIS A 6 7.18 -16.21 -13.53
N SER A 7 8.30 -15.54 -13.26
CA SER A 7 9.05 -15.69 -12.01
C SER A 7 8.36 -15.07 -10.79
N MET A 8 7.49 -14.07 -11.00
CA MET A 8 6.77 -13.37 -9.92
C MET A 8 5.34 -13.89 -9.70
N SER A 9 4.93 -14.95 -10.41
CA SER A 9 3.55 -15.48 -10.38
C SER A 9 3.07 -15.90 -8.99
N SER A 10 3.97 -16.38 -8.14
CA SER A 10 3.69 -16.73 -6.72
C SER A 10 4.20 -15.69 -5.72
N GLN A 11 4.77 -14.57 -6.17
CA GLN A 11 5.32 -13.56 -5.26
C GLN A 11 4.21 -12.66 -4.73
N TYR A 12 3.94 -12.80 -3.44
CA TYR A 12 3.13 -11.85 -2.70
C TYR A 12 3.95 -10.60 -2.36
N LEU A 13 3.37 -9.43 -2.61
CA LEU A 13 3.92 -8.13 -2.19
C LEU A 13 3.96 -8.05 -0.65
N SER A 14 5.00 -7.41 -0.09
CA SER A 14 5.19 -7.23 1.35
C SER A 14 3.98 -6.59 2.03
N ILE A 15 3.34 -5.59 1.40
CA ILE A 15 2.11 -4.95 1.91
C ILE A 15 0.99 -5.98 2.16
N ALA A 16 0.77 -6.90 1.23
CA ALA A 16 -0.29 -7.90 1.37
C ALA A 16 0.03 -8.91 2.50
N GLN A 17 1.31 -9.23 2.69
CA GLN A 17 1.76 -10.07 3.79
C GLN A 17 1.63 -9.36 5.15
N ASP A 18 1.97 -8.07 5.22
CA ASP A 18 1.82 -7.27 6.44
C ASP A 18 0.36 -7.14 6.83
N LEU A 19 -0.53 -6.86 5.88
CA LEU A 19 -1.97 -6.81 6.09
C LEU A 19 -2.52 -8.14 6.60
N ALA A 20 -2.13 -9.27 5.98
CA ALA A 20 -2.55 -10.60 6.42
C ALA A 20 -2.08 -10.95 7.85
N ARG A 21 -0.98 -10.34 8.30
CA ARG A 21 -0.41 -10.52 9.65
C ARG A 21 -0.86 -9.44 10.64
N GLY A 22 -1.75 -8.52 10.25
CA GLY A 22 -2.17 -7.39 11.07
C GLY A 22 -1.05 -6.39 11.39
N LYS A 23 0.06 -6.43 10.66
CA LYS A 23 1.20 -5.53 10.82
C LYS A 23 0.99 -4.25 10.04
N ARG A 24 1.69 -3.21 10.47
CA ARG A 24 1.77 -1.95 9.73
C ARG A 24 2.59 -2.14 8.47
N SER A 25 2.08 -1.73 7.32
CA SER A 25 2.75 -1.83 6.03
C SER A 25 3.60 -0.60 5.71
N GLU A 26 4.43 -0.71 4.68
CA GLU A 26 5.27 0.37 4.16
C GLU A 26 4.52 1.38 3.28
N ILE A 27 3.18 1.26 3.10
CA ILE A 27 2.37 2.10 2.20
C ILE A 27 2.56 3.61 2.43
N HIS A 28 2.89 4.02 3.65
CA HIS A 28 3.15 5.42 4.00
C HIS A 28 4.40 5.96 3.32
N PHE A 29 5.46 5.16 3.21
CA PHE A 29 6.72 5.55 2.58
C PHE A 29 6.69 5.43 1.06
N LEU A 30 5.68 4.71 0.53
CA LEU A 30 5.43 4.57 -0.91
C LEU A 30 4.38 5.59 -1.37
N ASN A 31 3.12 5.16 -1.47
CA ASN A 31 2.02 5.98 -1.97
C ASN A 31 1.80 7.23 -1.10
N GLY A 32 1.93 7.11 0.24
CA GLY A 32 1.79 8.26 1.14
C GLY A 32 2.84 9.35 0.87
N LEU A 33 4.07 8.97 0.52
CA LEU A 33 5.13 9.90 0.17
C LEU A 33 4.89 10.59 -1.17
N ILE A 34 4.34 9.87 -2.16
CA ILE A 34 3.94 10.45 -3.44
C ILE A 34 2.83 11.47 -3.25
N VAL A 35 1.81 11.14 -2.43
CA VAL A 35 0.72 12.05 -2.08
C VAL A 35 1.27 13.32 -1.44
N LYS A 36 2.11 13.18 -0.41
CA LYS A 36 2.75 14.31 0.28
C LYS A 36 3.60 15.18 -0.65
N ARG A 37 4.34 14.58 -1.58
CA ARG A 37 5.16 15.33 -2.54
C ARG A 37 4.33 16.01 -3.62
N GLY A 38 3.21 15.43 -4.04
CA GLY A 38 2.30 16.01 -5.02
C GLY A 38 1.54 17.23 -4.50
N GLU A 39 1.34 17.33 -3.19
CA GLU A 39 0.68 18.48 -2.56
C GLU A 39 1.47 19.79 -2.75
N ALA A 40 2.80 19.77 -2.67
CA ALA A 40 3.63 20.97 -2.80
C ALA A 40 3.50 21.69 -4.17
N PRO A 41 3.59 21.00 -5.32
CA PRO A 41 3.33 21.61 -6.63
C PRO A 41 1.84 21.60 -7.05
N GLY A 42 0.93 21.09 -6.22
CA GLY A 42 -0.49 20.96 -6.58
C GLY A 42 -0.79 19.88 -7.63
N ILE A 43 0.07 18.88 -7.79
CA ILE A 43 -0.14 17.77 -8.72
C ILE A 43 -1.10 16.75 -8.11
N ALA A 44 -2.20 16.48 -8.81
CA ALA A 44 -3.18 15.48 -8.39
C ALA A 44 -2.58 14.06 -8.45
N THR A 45 -2.49 13.41 -7.29
CA THR A 45 -1.99 12.04 -7.11
C THR A 45 -3.13 11.07 -6.77
N LEU A 46 -4.26 11.18 -7.47
CA LEU A 46 -5.53 10.55 -7.09
C LEU A 46 -5.42 9.04 -6.86
N THR A 47 -4.79 8.31 -7.77
CA THR A 47 -4.59 6.86 -7.65
C THR A 47 -3.76 6.51 -6.41
N ASN A 48 -2.67 7.22 -6.15
CA ASN A 48 -1.83 7.01 -4.97
C ASN A 48 -2.62 7.30 -3.69
N ARG A 49 -3.47 8.34 -3.70
CA ARG A 49 -4.32 8.69 -2.56
C ARG A 49 -5.36 7.61 -2.27
N VAL A 50 -6.05 7.11 -3.29
CA VAL A 50 -7.03 6.02 -3.14
C VAL A 50 -6.35 4.76 -2.60
N LEU A 51 -5.24 4.33 -3.20
CA LEU A 51 -4.48 3.17 -2.75
C LEU A 51 -4.00 3.33 -1.30
N TRP A 52 -3.46 4.50 -0.95
CA TRP A 52 -3.01 4.79 0.39
C TRP A 52 -4.15 4.70 1.41
N VAL A 53 -5.30 5.33 1.14
CA VAL A 53 -6.47 5.30 2.04
C VAL A 53 -7.01 3.88 2.22
N LEU A 54 -7.17 3.10 1.14
CA LEU A 54 -7.68 1.74 1.21
C LEU A 54 -6.80 0.85 2.09
N VAL A 55 -5.48 0.92 1.93
CA VAL A 55 -4.55 0.14 2.76
C VAL A 55 -4.60 0.59 4.22
N LYS A 56 -4.64 1.91 4.48
CA LYS A 56 -4.78 2.44 5.85
C LYS A 56 -6.07 1.98 6.53
N LEU A 57 -7.18 1.88 5.80
CA LEU A 57 -8.45 1.35 6.32
C LEU A 57 -8.37 -0.13 6.66
N MET A 58 -7.72 -0.94 5.82
CA MET A 58 -7.50 -2.36 6.08
C MET A 58 -6.58 -2.59 7.30
N GLU A 59 -5.51 -1.81 7.43
CA GLU A 59 -4.63 -1.85 8.62
C GLU A 59 -5.41 -1.52 9.90
N GLY A 60 -6.26 -0.49 9.88
CA GLY A 60 -7.08 -0.09 11.02
C GLY A 60 -8.18 -1.09 11.38
N SER A 61 -8.71 -1.81 10.38
CA SER A 61 -9.75 -2.84 10.58
C SER A 61 -9.16 -4.14 11.13
N GLY A 62 -7.99 -4.56 10.64
CA GLY A 62 -7.27 -5.73 11.16
C GLY A 62 -6.81 -5.56 12.61
N HIS A 63 -6.49 -4.33 13.02
CA HIS A 63 -6.18 -4.03 14.42
C HIS A 63 -7.39 -4.15 15.37
N ARG A 64 -8.63 -3.95 14.89
CA ARG A 64 -9.84 -4.02 15.71
C ARG A 64 -10.37 -5.45 15.90
N ALA A 65 -10.01 -6.38 15.02
CA ALA A 65 -10.39 -7.78 15.13
C ALA A 65 -9.51 -8.58 16.11
N ALA A 66 -8.40 -7.99 16.58
CA ALA A 66 -7.44 -8.60 17.49
C ALA A 66 -7.54 -8.06 18.94
N VAL A 67 -8.60 -7.29 19.26
CA VAL A 67 -8.92 -6.75 20.60
C VAL A 67 -10.26 -7.31 21.03
#